data_AF-A0A2G9YDC9-F1
#
_entry.id   AF-A0A2G9YDC9-F1
#
_cell.length_a   1.000
_cell.length_b   1.000
_cell.length_c   1.000
_cell.angle_alpha   90.00
_cell.angle_beta   90.00
_cell.angle_gamma   90.00
#
_symmetry.space_group_name_H-M   'P 1'
#
loop_
_entity.id
_entity.type
_entity.pdbx_description
1 polymer ?
#
loop_
_entity_poly.entity_id
_entity_poly.type
_entity_poly.pdbx_seq_one_letter_code
_entity_poly.pdbx_strand_id
1 'polypeptide(L)' 'MKIELAKNAGFCFGVKRTLALVEDNLEKMEKPIRMYGYLVHNEETN' A
#
# COMPACT_ATOMS: atom_id res chain seq x y z
N MET A 1 28.62 -11.35 6.62
CA MET A 1 27.38 -11.20 7.42
C MET A 1 26.28 -11.98 6.72
N LYS A 2 25.49 -12.78 7.43
CA LYS A 2 24.33 -13.50 6.88
C LYS A 2 23.06 -12.80 7.37
N ILE A 3 22.18 -12.37 6.46
CA ILE A 3 20.90 -11.72 6.77
C ILE A 3 19.79 -12.69 6.37
N GLU A 4 18.85 -12.92 7.27
CA GLU A 4 17.69 -13.78 7.04
C GLU A 4 16.41 -12.97 7.22
N LEU A 5 15.51 -13.04 6.23
CA LEU A 5 14.21 -12.38 6.26
C LEU A 5 13.16 -13.36 6.77
N ALA A 6 12.26 -12.88 7.64
CA ALA A 6 11.13 -13.68 8.07
C ALA A 6 10.19 -13.97 6.89
N LYS A 7 9.66 -15.20 6.83
CA LYS A 7 8.81 -15.68 5.74
C LYS A 7 7.64 -14.76 5.40
N ASN A 8 7.07 -14.12 6.43
CA ASN A 8 5.88 -13.26 6.30
C ASN A 8 6.21 -11.79 6.61
N ALA A 9 7.47 -11.37 6.49
CA ALA A 9 7.85 -9.97 6.69
C ALA A 9 7.15 -9.06 5.67
N GLY A 10 6.67 -7.90 6.15
CA GLY A 10 6.02 -6.88 5.32
C GLY A 10 4.50 -6.90 5.39
N PHE A 11 3.86 -6.51 4.29
CA PHE A 11 2.42 -6.25 4.25
C PHE A 11 1.55 -7.50 4.30
N CYS A 12 0.48 -7.42 5.09
CA CYS A 12 -0.60 -8.40 5.07
C CYS A 12 -1.43 -8.27 3.78
N PHE A 13 -2.33 -9.24 3.57
CA PHE A 13 -3.24 -9.24 2.42
C PHE A 13 -4.03 -7.93 2.27
N GLY A 14 -4.55 -7.38 3.38
CA GLY A 14 -5.36 -6.17 3.36
C GLY A 14 -4.58 -4.96 2.83
N VAL A 15 -3.36 -4.75 3.34
CA VAL A 15 -2.50 -3.65 2.89
C VAL A 15 -2.12 -3.81 1.42
N LYS A 16 -1.71 -5.02 1.00
CA LYS A 16 -1.37 -5.30 -0.40
C LYS A 16 -2.54 -5.04 -1.35
N ARG A 17 -3.73 -5.52 -1.00
CA ARG A 17 -4.94 -5.34 -1.80
C ARG A 17 -5.32 -3.87 -1.90
N THR A 18 -5.24 -3.13 -0.81
CA THR A 18 -5.61 -1.72 -0.79
C THR A 18 -4.67 -0.87 -1.64
N LEU A 19 -3.35 -1.14 -1.59
CA LEU A 19 -2.38 -0.48 -2.47
C LEU A 19 -2.67 -0.75 -3.95
N ALA A 20 -2.87 -2.02 -4.32
CA ALA A 20 -3.21 -2.41 -5.69
C ALA A 20 -4.49 -1.75 -6.19
N LEU A 21 -5.54 -1.66 -5.35
CA LEU A 21 -6.79 -0.98 -5.71
C LEU A 21 -6.59 0.50 -6.02
N VAL A 22 -5.71 1.19 -5.29
CA VAL A 22 -5.43 2.60 -5.55
C VAL A 22 -4.64 2.73 -6.85
N GLU A 23 -3.52 2.01 -6.96
CA GLU A 23 -2.63 2.04 -8.13
C GLU A 23 -3.38 1.72 -9.43
N ASP A 24 -4.18 0.65 -9.44
CA ASP A 24 -4.95 0.22 -10.61
C ASP A 24 -5.99 1.24 -11.08
N ASN A 25 -6.40 2.16 -10.21
CA ASN A 25 -7.46 3.14 -10.49
C ASN A 25 -6.95 4.57 -10.65
N LEU A 26 -5.66 4.85 -10.39
CA LEU A 26 -5.08 6.19 -10.51
C LEU A 26 -5.30 6.80 -11.89
N GLU A 27 -5.13 6.01 -12.96
CA GLU A 27 -5.27 6.48 -14.34
C GLU A 27 -6.69 6.32 -14.91
N LYS A 28 -7.56 5.56 -14.24
CA LYS A 28 -8.91 5.24 -14.72
C LYS A 28 -9.96 6.23 -14.23
N MET A 29 -9.65 6.95 -13.16
CA MET A 29 -10.59 7.84 -12.49
C MET A 29 -10.50 9.25 -13.08
N GLU A 30 -11.63 9.78 -13.55
CA GLU A 30 -11.72 11.18 -14.03
C GLU A 30 -11.46 12.19 -12.90
N LYS A 31 -11.71 11.80 -11.64
CA LYS A 31 -11.55 12.65 -10.46
C LYS A 31 -10.46 12.09 -9.54
N PRO A 32 -9.73 12.94 -8.81
CA PRO A 32 -8.71 12.49 -7.86
C PRO A 32 -9.28 11.54 -6.82
N ILE A 33 -8.54 10.46 -6.55
CA ILE A 33 -8.82 9.53 -5.45
C ILE A 33 -8.56 10.27 -4.13
N ARG A 34 -9.56 10.27 -3.24
CA ARG A 34 -9.46 10.86 -1.90
C ARG A 34 -9.71 9.79 -0.84
N MET A 35 -8.98 9.89 0.26
CA MET A 35 -9.03 8.94 1.37
C MET A 35 -9.46 9.66 2.65
N TYR A 36 -10.19 8.95 3.50
CA TYR A 36 -10.49 9.41 4.85
C TYR A 36 -9.33 9.03 5.80
N GLY A 37 -8.27 9.83 5.77
CA GLY A 37 -7.04 9.57 6.53
C GLY A 37 -5.96 8.87 5.69
N TYR A 38 -4.94 8.35 6.38
CA TYR A 38 -3.81 7.66 5.75
C TYR A 38 -4.21 6.27 5.23
N LEU A 39 -3.72 5.92 4.03
CA LEU A 39 -3.96 4.61 3.43
C LEU A 39 -3.35 3.48 4.27
N VAL A 40 -2.13 3.71 4.73
CA VAL A 40 -1.34 2.87 5.63
C VAL A 40 -0.56 3.80 6.54
N HIS A 41 -0.42 3.47 7.82
CA HIS A 41 0.46 4.20 8.74
C HIS A 41 1.92 3.82 8.50
N ASN A 42 2.51 4.40 7.45
CA ASN A 42 3.94 4.35 7.18
C ASN A 42 4.36 5.72 6.64
N GLU A 43 5.22 6.40 7.40
CA GLU A 43 5.63 7.78 7.16
C GLU A 43 6.39 7.95 5.84
N GLU A 44 7.12 6.91 5.39
CA GLU A 44 7.84 6.93 4.11
C GLU A 44 6.93 6.69 2.90
N THR A 45 5.71 6.19 3.09
CA THR A 45 4.75 5.89 2.01
C THR A 45 3.67 6.96 1.80
N ASN A 46 3.80 8.10 2.47
CA ASN A 46 3.00 9.31 2.17
C ASN A 46 3.69 10.17 1.09
#